data_AF-A0AAP6BM98-F1
#
_entry.id   AF-A0AAP6BM98-F1
#
_cell.length_a   1.000
_cell.length_b   1.000
_cell.length_c   1.000
_cell.angle_alpha   90.00
_cell.angle_beta   90.00
_cell.angle_gamma   90.00
#
_symmetry.space_group_name_H-M   'P 1'
#
loop_
_entity.id
_entity.type
_entity.pdbx_description
1 polymer ?
#
loop_
_entity_poly.entity_id
_entity_poly.type
_entity_poly.pdbx_seq_one_letter_code
_entity_poly.pdbx_strand_id
1 'polypeptide(L)'
;MLEPVLDWIDAVCRWLNQTYAWQPHQVLPPCWQQHEQLAYEIAAFAFTRIDTTTDPGTAIIWHEQYDRFVHRLNNTLGKAGDDCRVGRHEPRPARFALSAWPPENRAGGPT
;
A
#
# COMPACT_ATOMS: atom_id res chain seq x y z
N MET A 1 -14.66 -14.73 2.49
CA MET A 1 -14.72 -14.22 3.87
C MET A 1 -13.35 -13.65 4.22
N LEU A 2 -13.10 -12.40 3.83
CA LEU A 2 -11.83 -11.69 4.06
C LEU A 2 -11.95 -10.59 5.13
N GLU A 3 -13.17 -10.36 5.66
CA GLU A 3 -13.48 -9.28 6.60
C GLU A 3 -12.56 -9.23 7.82
N PRO A 4 -12.24 -10.35 8.52
CA PRO A 4 -11.34 -10.29 9.67
C PRO A 4 -9.93 -9.79 9.32
N VAL A 5 -9.46 -10.08 8.10
CA VAL A 5 -8.15 -9.61 7.62
C VAL A 5 -8.20 -8.11 7.32
N LEU A 6 -9.30 -7.64 6.73
CA LEU A 6 -9.47 -6.21 6.41
C LEU A 6 -9.54 -5.36 7.68
N ASP A 7 -10.25 -5.82 8.71
CA ASP A 7 -10.33 -5.14 10.01
C ASP A 7 -8.95 -5.08 10.69
N TRP A 8 -8.18 -6.17 10.61
CA TRP A 8 -6.81 -6.19 11.11
C TRP A 8 -5.90 -5.21 10.37
N ILE A 9 -5.98 -5.15 9.03
CA ILE A 9 -5.20 -4.18 8.24
C ILE A 9 -5.62 -2.74 8.59
N ASP A 10 -6.91 -2.47 8.80
CA ASP A 10 -7.37 -1.14 9.22
C ASP A 10 -6.78 -0.74 10.59
N ALA A 11 -6.76 -1.67 11.54
CA ALA A 11 -6.12 -1.47 12.84
C ALA A 11 -4.61 -1.19 12.70
N VAL A 12 -3.91 -1.89 11.82
CA VAL A 12 -2.50 -1.64 11.49
C VAL A 12 -2.31 -0.23 10.91
N CYS A 13 -3.14 0.19 9.95
CA CYS A 13 -3.08 1.53 9.37
C CYS A 13 -3.22 2.62 10.44
N ARG A 14 -4.19 2.46 11.35
CA ARG A 14 -4.41 3.40 12.47
C ARG A 14 -3.21 3.44 13.40
N TRP A 15 -2.66 2.28 13.76
CA TRP A 15 -1.47 2.20 14.59
C TRP A 15 -0.26 2.89 13.95
N LEU A 16 0.02 2.62 12.67
CA LEU A 16 1.14 3.24 11.95
C LEU A 16 0.97 4.76 11.84
N ASN A 17 -0.23 5.23 11.49
CA ASN A 17 -0.53 6.65 11.42
C ASN A 17 -0.35 7.34 12.77
N GLN A 18 -0.91 6.75 13.84
CA GLN A 18 -0.80 7.29 15.19
C GLN A 18 0.66 7.34 15.69
N THR A 19 1.48 6.35 15.31
CA THR A 19 2.84 6.21 15.83
C THR A 19 3.87 7.03 15.04
N TYR A 20 3.72 7.09 13.71
CA TYR A 20 4.80 7.50 12.82
C TYR A 20 4.43 8.60 11.80
N ALA A 21 3.15 8.93 11.59
CA ALA A 21 2.74 9.88 10.55
C ALA A 21 2.73 11.34 11.04
N TRP A 22 3.92 11.90 11.26
CA TRP A 22 4.11 13.29 11.68
C TRP A 22 4.02 14.31 10.55
N GLN A 23 4.04 13.85 9.30
CA GLN A 23 3.90 14.67 8.09
C GLN A 23 2.84 14.08 7.17
N PRO A 24 2.14 14.92 6.36
CA PRO A 24 1.08 14.44 5.47
C PRO A 24 1.51 13.26 4.60
N HIS A 25 2.71 13.31 4.02
CA HIS A 25 3.19 12.24 3.12
C HIS A 25 3.38 10.86 3.78
N GLN A 26 3.44 10.81 5.11
CA GLN A 26 3.57 9.59 5.90
C GLN A 26 2.21 8.96 6.24
N VAL A 27 1.11 9.68 6.02
CA VAL A 27 -0.24 9.21 6.34
C VAL A 27 -0.66 8.14 5.35
N LEU A 28 -0.99 6.95 5.88
CA LEU A 28 -1.74 5.93 5.17
C LEU A 28 -3.18 6.42 4.98
N PRO A 29 -3.67 6.47 3.72
CA PRO A 29 -4.97 7.05 3.44
C PRO A 29 -6.11 6.16 3.95
N PRO A 30 -7.26 6.73 4.37
CA PRO A 30 -8.43 5.95 4.76
C PRO A 30 -9.01 5.12 3.61
N CYS A 31 -8.73 5.51 2.35
CA CYS A 31 -9.12 4.75 1.16
C CYS A 31 -8.16 3.61 0.80
N TRP A 32 -7.29 3.14 1.70
CA TRP A 32 -6.26 2.12 1.41
C TRP A 32 -6.79 0.86 0.71
N GLN A 33 -8.03 0.45 1.00
CA GLN A 33 -8.70 -0.71 0.35
C GLN A 33 -8.94 -0.53 -1.15
N GLN A 34 -9.00 0.72 -1.63
CA GLN A 34 -9.18 1.05 -3.04
C GLN A 34 -7.85 0.99 -3.82
N HIS A 35 -6.73 0.78 -3.10
CA HIS A 35 -5.40 0.62 -3.66
C HIS A 35 -4.93 -0.83 -3.43
N GLU A 36 -5.24 -1.73 -4.38
CA GLU A 36 -4.96 -3.18 -4.24
C GLU A 36 -3.53 -3.49 -3.78
N GLN A 37 -2.52 -2.84 -4.38
CA GLN A 37 -1.11 -3.03 -3.99
C GLN A 37 -0.83 -2.61 -2.54
N LEU A 38 -1.51 -1.57 -2.06
CA LEU A 38 -1.24 -1.00 -0.75
C LEU A 38 -1.65 -1.95 0.39
N ALA A 39 -2.77 -2.67 0.24
CA ALA A 39 -3.20 -3.67 1.21
C ALA A 39 -2.14 -4.75 1.43
N TYR A 40 -1.51 -5.24 0.35
CA TYR A 40 -0.44 -6.24 0.43
C TYR A 40 0.84 -5.68 1.08
N GLU A 41 1.23 -4.46 0.73
CA GLU A 41 2.41 -3.80 1.30
C GLU A 41 2.24 -3.55 2.81
N ILE A 42 1.07 -3.07 3.25
CA ILE A 42 0.76 -2.86 4.66
C ILE A 42 0.83 -4.18 5.43
N ALA A 43 0.17 -5.22 4.92
CA ALA A 43 0.15 -6.53 5.58
C ALA A 43 1.56 -7.12 5.70
N ALA A 44 2.33 -7.11 4.61
CA ALA A 44 3.70 -7.62 4.59
C ALA A 44 4.61 -6.87 5.59
N PHE A 45 4.53 -5.53 5.61
CA PHE A 45 5.30 -4.71 6.54
C PHE A 45 4.88 -4.92 8.01
N ALA A 46 3.58 -5.10 8.27
CA ALA A 46 3.10 -5.39 9.62
C ALA A 46 3.59 -6.75 10.12
N PHE A 47 3.62 -7.78 9.27
CA PHE A 47 4.12 -9.10 9.64
C PHE A 47 5.60 -9.09 10.04
N THR A 48 6.43 -8.26 9.40
CA THR A 48 7.87 -8.17 9.75
C THR A 48 8.10 -7.60 11.16
N ARG A 49 7.07 -7.01 11.80
CA ARG A 49 7.18 -6.53 13.18
C ARG A 49 7.38 -7.67 14.19
N ILE A 50 6.93 -8.88 13.88
CA ILE A 50 7.11 -10.06 14.74
C ILE A 50 8.61 -10.30 15.02
N ASP A 51 9.45 -10.10 14.00
CA ASP A 51 10.89 -10.30 14.10
C ASP A 51 11.59 -9.30 15.03
N THR A 52 10.97 -8.14 15.33
CA THR A 52 11.53 -7.16 16.28
C THR A 52 11.55 -7.65 17.72
N THR A 53 10.85 -8.75 18.02
CA THR A 53 10.78 -9.34 19.36
C THR A 53 11.92 -10.31 19.66
N THR A 54 12.73 -10.67 18.65
CA THR A 54 13.75 -11.72 18.76
C THR A 54 15.16 -11.17 19.01
N ASP A 55 15.49 -9.97 18.49
CA ASP A 55 16.80 -9.34 18.64
C ASP A 55 16.68 -7.79 18.61
N PRO A 56 17.39 -7.03 19.46
CA PRO A 56 17.32 -5.56 19.43
C PRO A 56 17.72 -4.94 18.08
N GLY A 57 18.62 -5.58 17.32
CA GLY A 57 19.06 -5.09 16.01
C GLY A 57 17.97 -5.17 14.95
N THR A 58 17.06 -6.15 15.02
CA THR A 58 15.94 -6.27 14.08
C THR A 58 14.94 -5.13 14.24
N ALA A 59 14.82 -4.53 15.42
CA ALA A 59 14.01 -3.33 15.63
C ALA A 59 14.55 -2.12 14.85
N ILE A 60 15.88 -1.95 14.75
CA ILE A 60 16.48 -0.88 13.95
C ILE A 60 16.21 -1.13 12.46
N ILE A 61 16.47 -2.35 11.99
CA ILE A 61 16.22 -2.75 10.60
C ILE A 61 14.74 -2.55 10.23
N TRP A 62 13.81 -2.86 11.13
CA TRP A 62 12.38 -2.65 10.90
C TRP A 62 12.04 -1.18 10.67
N HIS A 63 12.65 -0.25 11.42
CA HIS A 63 12.47 1.18 11.19
C HIS A 63 13.09 1.65 9.86
N GLU A 64 14.21 1.08 9.43
CA GLU A 64 14.74 1.35 8.08
C GLU A 64 13.79 0.85 6.98
N GLN A 65 13.12 -0.30 7.21
CA GLN A 65 12.10 -0.80 6.29
C GLN A 65 10.85 0.08 6.29
N TYR A 66 10.52 0.72 7.41
CA TYR A 66 9.41 1.69 7.46
C TYR A 66 9.63 2.86 6.48
N ASP A 67 10.83 3.43 6.44
CA ASP A 67 11.14 4.51 5.51
C ASP A 67 11.00 4.07 4.05
N ARG A 68 11.45 2.84 3.74
CA ARG A 68 11.29 2.25 2.40
C ARG A 68 9.82 1.97 2.07
N PHE A 69 9.03 1.55 3.06
CA PHE A 69 7.59 1.36 2.93
C PHE A 69 6.89 2.69 2.62
N VAL A 70 7.18 3.76 3.36
CA VAL A 70 6.64 5.11 3.11
C VAL A 70 7.04 5.60 1.73
N HIS A 71 8.27 5.33 1.28
CA HIS A 71 8.69 5.65 -0.08
C HIS A 71 7.84 4.91 -1.14
N ARG A 72 7.62 3.60 -0.98
CA ARG A 72 6.76 2.81 -1.89
C ARG A 72 5.31 3.27 -1.86
N LEU A 73 4.76 3.55 -0.66
CA LEU A 73 3.43 4.14 -0.48
C LEU A 73 3.29 5.42 -1.32
N ASN A 74 4.24 6.34 -1.20
CA ASN A 74 4.23 7.60 -1.96
C ASN A 74 4.29 7.37 -3.48
N ASN A 75 5.08 6.40 -3.92
CA ASN A 75 5.14 6.03 -5.34
C ASN A 75 3.80 5.43 -5.83
N THR A 76 3.16 4.58 -5.03
CA THR A 76 1.86 3.96 -5.34
C THR A 76 0.75 5.01 -5.41
N LEU A 77 0.72 5.98 -4.49
CA LEU A 77 -0.29 7.04 -4.50
C LEU A 77 -0.05 8.09 -5.61
N GLY A 78 1.22 8.31 -5.96
CA GLY A 78 1.62 9.26 -6.99
C GLY A 78 1.18 10.70 -6.68
N LYS A 79 0.91 11.48 -7.74
CA LYS A 79 0.57 12.90 -7.62
C LYS A 79 -0.75 13.18 -6.89
N ALA A 80 -1.65 12.21 -6.81
CA ALA A 80 -2.95 12.32 -6.15
C ALA A 80 -2.92 11.90 -4.67
N GLY A 81 -1.73 11.64 -4.12
CA GLY A 81 -1.62 11.14 -2.75
C GLY A 81 -2.21 12.06 -1.68
N ASP A 82 -2.14 13.38 -1.89
CA ASP A 82 -2.70 14.34 -0.92
C ASP A 82 -4.23 14.27 -0.87
N ASP A 83 -4.89 14.05 -2.00
CA ASP A 83 -6.33 13.83 -2.04
C ASP A 83 -6.71 12.49 -1.39
N CYS A 84 -5.95 11.42 -1.66
CA CYS A 84 -6.18 10.12 -1.04
C CYS A 84 -6.13 10.20 0.50
N ARG A 85 -5.19 10.98 1.05
CA ARG A 85 -4.99 11.14 2.51
C ARG A 85 -6.15 11.81 3.22
N VAL A 86 -6.91 12.65 2.52
CA VAL A 86 -8.13 13.27 3.03
C VAL A 86 -9.39 12.52 2.60
N GLY A 87 -9.25 11.32 2.03
CA GLY A 87 -10.36 10.47 1.60
C GLY A 87 -11.01 10.88 0.29
N ARG A 88 -10.37 11.75 -0.50
CA ARG A 88 -10.81 12.11 -1.85
C ARG A 88 -10.10 11.21 -2.87
N HIS A 89 -10.82 10.25 -3.43
CA HIS A 89 -10.28 9.29 -4.38
C HIS A 89 -10.91 9.44 -5.76
N GLU A 90 -10.06 9.57 -6.79
CA GLU A 90 -10.46 9.52 -8.20
C GLU A 90 -10.27 8.09 -8.74
N PRO A 91 -11.21 7.58 -9.56
CA PRO A 91 -11.10 6.24 -10.10
C PRO A 91 -9.84 6.08 -10.96
N ARG A 92 -9.29 4.85 -10.95
CA ARG A 92 -8.13 4.49 -11.79
C ARG A 92 -8.42 4.89 -13.26
N PRO A 93 -7.57 5.71 -13.89
CA PRO A 93 -7.78 6.11 -15.28
C PRO A 93 -7.94 4.91 -16.20
N ALA A 94 -8.92 4.95 -17.11
CA ALA A 94 -9.28 3.82 -17.97
C ALA A 94 -8.08 3.24 -18.74
N ARG A 95 -7.15 4.07 -19.23
CA ARG A 95 -5.92 3.62 -19.92
C ARG A 95 -5.04 2.69 -19.08
N PHE A 96 -5.15 2.72 -17.75
CA PHE A 96 -4.40 1.87 -16.85
C PHE A 96 -5.20 0.65 -16.38
N ALA A 97 -6.50 0.59 -16.66
CA ALA A 97 -7.35 -0.55 -16.31
C ALA A 97 -7.17 -1.64 -17.37
N LEU A 98 -6.73 -2.83 -16.94
CA LEU A 98 -6.52 -3.98 -17.84
C LEU A 98 -7.80 -4.38 -18.58
N SER A 99 -8.97 -4.17 -17.98
CA SER A 99 -10.27 -4.40 -18.61
C SER A 99 -10.54 -3.49 -19.82
N ALA A 100 -9.84 -2.36 -19.93
CA ALA A 100 -9.93 -1.44 -21.06
C ALA A 100 -8.86 -1.72 -22.12
N TRP A 101 -7.95 -2.66 -21.89
CA TRP A 101 -6.94 -3.03 -22.87
C TRP A 101 -7.59 -3.90 -23.95
N PRO A 102 -7.29 -3.68 -25.24
CA PRO A 102 -7.79 -4.55 -26.29
C PRO A 102 -7.32 -5.99 -26.04
N PRO A 103 -8.14 -7.01 -26.36
CA PRO A 103 -7.72 -8.39 -26.24
C PRO A 103 -6.43 -8.61 -27.03
N GLU A 104 -5.51 -9.36 -26.46
CA GLU A 104 -4.21 -9.69 -27.08
C GLU A 104 -4.46 -10.22 -28.50
N ASN A 105 -4.03 -9.46 -29.51
CA ASN A 105 -4.14 -9.88 -30.90
C ASN A 105 -3.08 -10.97 -31.13
N ARG A 106 -3.39 -12.23 -30.78
CA ARG A 106 -2.61 -13.41 -31.17
C ARG A 106 -2.79 -13.65 -32.67
N ALA A 107 -2.25 -12.74 -33.48
CA ALA A 107 -2.21 -12.87 -34.93
C ALA A 107 -0.79 -12.55 -35.38
N GLY A 108 0.02 -13.59 -35.53
CA GLY A 108 1.39 -13.47 -36.01
C GLY A 108 2.28 -14.67 -35.72
N GLY A 109 1.77 -15.90 -35.88
CA GLY A 109 2.64 -17.08 -35.99
C GLY A 109 3.02 -17.28 -37.46
N PRO A 110 4.32 -17.41 -37.81
CA PRO A 110 4.73 -17.61 -39.20
C PRO A 110 4.29 -18.99 -39.70
N THR A 111 3.61 -19.01 -40.85
CA THR A 111 3.35 -20.19 -41.69
C THR A 111 4.61 -20.69 -42.38
#